data_AF-A0A9D4R3A4-F1
#
_entry.id   AF-A0A9D4R3A4-F1
#
_cell.length_a   1.000
_cell.length_b   1.000
_cell.length_c   1.000
_cell.angle_alpha   90.00
_cell.angle_beta   90.00
_cell.angle_gamma   90.00
#
_symmetry.space_group_name_H-M   'P 1'
#
loop_
_entity.id
_entity.type
_entity.pdbx_description
1 polymer ?
#
loop_
_entity_poly.entity_id
_entity_poly.type
_entity_poly.pdbx_seq_one_letter_code
_entity_poly.pdbx_strand_id
1 'polypeptide(L)'
;MSEFVSHIQDSGCAKIHRVVTNGDERYLCFTRLANSAWFVIASDGVSVWKTEVDEDEADTIRELAGISTTEAFVNKIRNGFQNGDISVAAMGNKVTLTIGKGCSPINLDLFEAKAADKRTELQTVLFRLAESATLLSADLDKSKQLVETLKAQQGAPKPTAFMDLGPKKGLNPAKTKQKQAGMSVINPTSKKRKAAQGVVFD
;
A
#
# COMPACT_ATOMS: atom_id res chain seq x y z
N MET A 1 -13.87 24.62 8.89
CA MET A 1 -13.07 23.40 9.06
C MET A 1 -11.68 23.88 9.42
N SER A 2 -11.12 23.44 10.56
CA SER A 2 -9.80 23.89 11.00
C SER A 2 -8.69 23.34 10.08
N GLU A 3 -7.52 23.95 10.14
CA GLU A 3 -6.32 23.50 9.40
C GLU A 3 -5.93 22.09 9.84
N PHE A 4 -5.97 21.83 11.16
CA PHE A 4 -5.74 20.49 11.71
C PHE A 4 -6.67 19.41 11.12
N VAL A 5 -7.98 19.67 11.05
CA VAL A 5 -8.95 18.71 10.50
C VAL A 5 -8.68 18.43 9.02
N SER A 6 -8.28 19.45 8.25
CA SER A 6 -7.88 19.28 6.85
C SER A 6 -6.68 18.34 6.73
N HIS A 7 -5.64 18.54 7.54
CA HIS A 7 -4.48 17.64 7.57
C HIS A 7 -4.84 16.20 7.94
N ILE A 8 -5.76 15.99 8.89
CA ILE A 8 -6.25 14.65 9.25
C ILE A 8 -6.97 13.97 8.08
N GLN A 9 -7.76 14.71 7.30
CA GLN A 9 -8.44 14.18 6.12
C GLN A 9 -7.46 13.86 4.99
N ASP A 10 -6.61 14.82 4.62
CA ASP A 10 -5.72 14.73 3.46
C ASP A 10 -4.65 13.65 3.63
N SER A 11 -4.16 13.46 4.87
CA SER A 11 -3.20 12.40 5.19
C SER A 11 -3.81 11.00 5.19
N GLY A 12 -5.14 10.87 5.24
CA GLY A 12 -5.84 9.61 5.47
C GLY A 12 -5.90 9.18 6.95
N CYS A 13 -5.40 9.99 7.88
CA CYS A 13 -5.45 9.72 9.33
C CYS A 13 -6.87 9.73 9.91
N ALA A 14 -7.87 10.18 9.14
CA ALA A 14 -9.27 10.14 9.54
C ALA A 14 -9.82 8.71 9.72
N LYS A 15 -9.24 7.68 9.08
CA LYS A 15 -9.76 6.31 9.10
C LYS A 15 -8.65 5.25 9.06
N ILE A 16 -7.70 5.33 9.98
CA ILE A 16 -6.63 4.32 10.12
C ILE A 16 -6.94 3.36 11.26
N HIS A 17 -6.41 2.13 11.16
CA HIS A 17 -6.52 1.13 12.21
C HIS A 17 -5.33 0.18 12.21
N ARG A 18 -5.04 -0.41 13.36
CA ARG A 18 -3.98 -1.40 13.52
C ARG A 18 -4.26 -2.26 14.75
N VAL A 19 -4.01 -3.56 14.63
CA VAL A 19 -4.02 -4.48 15.76
C VAL A 19 -2.65 -4.47 16.43
N VAL A 20 -2.64 -4.38 17.76
CA VAL A 20 -1.47 -4.36 18.63
C VAL A 20 -1.62 -5.44 19.68
N THR A 21 -0.52 -6.04 20.09
CA THR A 21 -0.48 -7.03 21.18
C THR A 21 0.30 -6.47 22.35
N ASN A 22 -0.20 -6.64 23.57
CA ASN A 22 0.52 -6.36 24.80
C ASN A 22 0.42 -7.58 25.72
N GLY A 23 1.50 -8.37 25.80
CA GLY A 23 1.42 -9.71 26.40
C GLY A 23 0.46 -10.61 25.62
N ASP A 24 -0.45 -11.25 26.34
CA ASP A 24 -1.48 -12.15 25.78
C ASP A 24 -2.74 -11.39 25.30
N GLU A 25 -2.81 -10.08 25.56
CA GLU A 25 -3.96 -9.26 25.19
C GLU A 25 -3.78 -8.63 23.80
N ARG A 26 -4.90 -8.44 23.11
CA ARG A 26 -4.95 -7.85 21.78
C ARG A 26 -5.84 -6.62 21.78
N TYR A 27 -5.35 -5.58 21.13
CA TYR A 27 -6.00 -4.29 21.04
C TYR A 27 -6.17 -3.90 19.58
N LEU A 28 -7.37 -3.47 19.20
CA LEU A 28 -7.61 -2.73 17.96
C LEU A 28 -7.49 -1.24 18.25
N CYS A 29 -6.43 -0.62 17.76
CA CYS A 29 -6.26 0.82 17.78
C CYS A 29 -6.79 1.40 16.47
N PHE A 30 -7.55 2.48 16.53
CA PHE A 30 -8.06 3.13 15.33
C PHE A 30 -8.40 4.60 15.57
N THR A 31 -8.56 5.32 14.47
CA THR A 31 -8.98 6.71 14.48
C THR A 31 -10.32 6.88 13.77
N ARG A 32 -11.02 7.95 14.11
CA ARG A 32 -12.15 8.45 13.32
C ARG A 32 -12.24 9.97 13.39
N LEU A 33 -12.72 10.58 12.32
CA LEU A 33 -13.13 11.98 12.32
C LEU A 33 -14.66 12.04 12.29
N ALA A 34 -15.29 12.74 13.24
CA ALA A 34 -16.72 13.01 13.20
C ALA A 34 -17.03 14.36 13.85
N ASN A 35 -18.01 15.09 13.29
CA ASN A 35 -18.43 16.40 13.80
C ASN A 35 -17.27 17.40 13.95
N SER A 36 -16.26 17.31 13.07
CA SER A 36 -15.01 18.09 13.14
C SER A 36 -14.09 17.77 14.34
N ALA A 37 -14.39 16.73 15.10
CA ALA A 37 -13.53 16.21 16.16
C ALA A 37 -12.81 14.94 15.70
N TRP A 38 -11.51 14.88 15.94
CA TRP A 38 -10.69 13.70 15.67
C TRP A 38 -10.59 12.86 16.93
N PHE A 39 -10.89 11.58 16.82
CA PHE A 39 -10.87 10.63 17.92
C PHE A 39 -9.81 9.59 17.68
N VAL A 40 -9.03 9.32 18.73
CA VAL A 40 -8.12 8.17 18.81
C VAL A 40 -8.69 7.18 19.80
N ILE A 41 -8.82 5.93 19.37
CA ILE A 41 -9.61 4.91 20.05
C ILE A 41 -8.80 3.61 20.13
N ALA A 42 -8.88 2.93 21.26
CA ALA A 42 -8.38 1.57 21.47
C ALA A 42 -9.52 0.69 22.00
N SER A 43 -9.52 -0.58 21.64
CA SER A 43 -10.47 -1.57 22.15
C SER A 43 -9.85 -2.95 22.21
N ASP A 44 -10.17 -3.71 23.26
CA ASP A 44 -9.84 -5.14 23.41
C ASP A 44 -10.94 -6.05 22.82
N GLY A 45 -11.97 -5.46 22.20
CA GLY A 45 -13.16 -6.15 21.69
C GLY A 45 -14.34 -6.16 22.67
N VAL A 46 -14.16 -5.71 23.91
CA VAL A 46 -15.19 -5.63 24.95
C VAL A 46 -15.30 -4.19 25.48
N SER A 47 -14.18 -3.65 25.94
CA SER A 47 -14.00 -2.30 26.42
C SER A 47 -13.51 -1.39 25.30
N VAL A 48 -13.77 -0.10 25.46
CA VAL A 48 -13.35 0.93 24.52
C VAL A 48 -12.76 2.08 25.34
N TRP A 49 -11.58 2.52 24.95
CA TRP A 49 -10.93 3.72 25.46
C TRP A 49 -10.81 4.70 24.31
N LYS A 50 -11.14 5.97 24.55
CA LYS A 50 -11.02 7.01 23.54
C LYS A 50 -10.50 8.30 24.14
N THR A 51 -9.89 9.09 23.29
CA THR A 51 -9.69 10.52 23.52
C THR A 51 -10.18 11.28 22.30
N GLU A 52 -10.81 12.41 22.54
CA GLU A 52 -10.92 13.47 21.55
C GLU A 52 -9.56 14.16 21.48
N VAL A 53 -9.18 14.64 20.30
CA VAL A 53 -7.99 15.46 20.11
C VAL A 53 -8.41 16.64 19.24
N ASP A 54 -8.45 17.81 19.83
CA ASP A 54 -8.65 19.07 19.12
C ASP A 54 -7.31 19.67 18.66
N GLU A 55 -7.36 20.86 18.08
CA GLU A 55 -6.18 21.53 17.51
C GLU A 55 -5.18 21.96 18.60
N ASP A 56 -5.67 22.46 19.74
CA ASP A 56 -4.83 22.91 20.85
C ASP A 56 -4.15 21.72 21.56
N GLU A 57 -4.90 20.63 21.76
CA GLU A 57 -4.35 19.37 22.27
C GLU A 57 -3.34 18.77 21.31
N ALA A 58 -3.63 18.75 20.01
CA ALA A 58 -2.70 18.26 18.99
C ALA A 58 -1.40 19.06 18.97
N ASP A 59 -1.47 20.39 19.07
CA ASP A 59 -0.30 21.26 19.12
C ASP A 59 0.53 21.01 20.39
N THR A 60 -0.12 20.84 21.53
CA THR A 60 0.56 20.48 22.80
C THR A 60 1.30 19.16 22.67
N ILE A 61 0.65 18.12 22.15
CA ILE A 61 1.24 16.79 21.97
C ILE A 61 2.39 16.85 20.95
N ARG A 62 2.22 17.60 19.86
CA ARG A 62 3.23 17.82 18.83
C ARG A 62 4.48 18.46 19.41
N GLU A 63 4.32 19.52 20.21
CA GLU A 63 5.43 20.22 20.86
C GLU A 63 6.17 19.33 21.85
N LEU A 64 5.44 18.57 22.67
CA LEU A 64 6.03 17.58 23.60
C LEU A 64 6.81 16.49 22.86
N ALA A 65 6.36 16.10 21.67
CA ALA A 65 7.06 15.16 20.80
C ALA A 65 8.21 15.80 20.01
N GLY A 66 8.47 17.11 20.17
CA GLY A 66 9.53 17.83 19.45
C GLY A 66 9.32 17.87 17.94
N ILE A 67 8.08 17.90 17.47
CA ILE A 67 7.72 17.90 16.05
C ILE A 67 7.40 19.33 15.62
N SER A 68 8.00 19.79 14.52
CA SER A 68 7.94 21.21 14.15
C SER A 68 6.68 21.63 13.40
N THR A 69 5.98 20.71 12.73
CA THR A 69 4.81 21.04 11.90
C THR A 69 3.66 20.08 12.14
N THR A 70 2.43 20.57 11.98
CA THR A 70 1.20 19.78 12.09
C THR A 70 1.16 18.65 11.05
N GLU A 71 1.61 18.93 9.82
CA GLU A 71 1.73 17.90 8.79
C GLU A 71 2.69 16.77 9.19
N ALA A 72 3.86 17.10 9.75
CA ALA A 72 4.82 16.09 10.21
C ALA A 72 4.26 15.27 11.39
N PHE A 73 3.49 15.89 12.28
CA PHE A 73 2.81 15.23 13.38
C PHE A 73 1.79 14.21 12.87
N VAL A 74 0.89 14.63 11.98
CA VAL A 74 -0.13 13.77 11.40
C VAL A 74 0.49 12.64 10.57
N ASN A 75 1.54 12.92 9.80
CA ASN A 75 2.27 11.90 9.05
C ASN A 75 2.97 10.89 9.96
N LYS A 76 3.54 11.33 11.09
CA LYS A 76 4.15 10.42 12.07
C LYS A 76 3.11 9.48 12.66
N ILE A 77 1.91 9.98 12.98
CA ILE A 77 0.78 9.15 13.41
C ILE A 77 0.45 8.12 12.34
N ARG A 78 0.23 8.55 11.09
CA ARG A 78 -0.10 7.66 9.97
C ARG A 78 0.90 6.53 9.81
N ASN A 79 2.18 6.91 9.75
CA ASN A 79 3.28 5.98 9.52
C ASN A 79 3.41 5.00 10.68
N GLY A 80 3.17 5.44 11.91
CA GLY A 80 3.12 4.57 13.09
C GLY A 80 2.08 3.45 12.94
N PHE A 81 0.85 3.78 12.53
CA PHE A 81 -0.19 2.79 12.29
C PHE A 81 0.14 1.85 11.12
N GLN A 82 0.68 2.39 10.02
CA GLN A 82 1.02 1.60 8.82
C GLN A 82 2.16 0.60 9.10
N ASN A 83 3.23 1.09 9.74
CA ASN A 83 4.42 0.28 10.02
C ASN A 83 4.23 -0.64 11.23
N GLY A 84 3.24 -0.37 12.09
CA GLY A 84 3.08 -1.06 13.36
C GLY A 84 4.07 -0.57 14.43
N ASP A 85 4.54 0.67 14.31
CA ASP A 85 5.33 1.34 15.33
C ASP A 85 4.40 1.94 16.38
N ILE A 86 3.55 1.10 16.96
CA ILE A 86 2.59 1.47 17.99
C ILE A 86 2.59 0.45 19.12
N SER A 87 2.42 0.91 20.35
CA SER A 87 2.30 0.06 21.53
C SER A 87 1.23 0.61 22.48
N VAL A 88 0.68 -0.29 23.29
CA VAL A 88 -0.43 0.00 24.18
C VAL A 88 -0.05 -0.43 25.59
N ALA A 89 -0.29 0.42 26.58
CA ALA A 89 -0.17 0.09 27.99
C ALA A 89 -1.49 0.38 28.71
N ALA A 90 -2.11 -0.63 29.30
CA ALA A 90 -3.35 -0.49 30.05
C ALA A 90 -3.07 -0.33 31.55
N MET A 91 -3.73 0.63 32.19
CA MET A 91 -3.65 0.88 33.63
C MET A 91 -5.03 1.28 34.16
N GLY A 92 -5.78 0.32 34.71
CA GLY A 92 -7.13 0.56 35.21
C GLY A 92 -8.09 0.99 34.11
N ASN A 93 -8.70 2.17 34.26
CA ASN A 93 -9.63 2.76 33.30
C ASN A 93 -8.95 3.62 32.21
N LYS A 94 -7.61 3.60 32.16
CA LYS A 94 -6.80 4.37 31.22
C LYS A 94 -5.97 3.42 30.36
N VAL A 95 -5.84 3.77 29.09
CA VAL A 95 -4.91 3.13 28.14
C VAL A 95 -4.01 4.21 27.57
N THR A 96 -2.70 4.01 27.62
CA THR A 96 -1.73 4.88 26.94
C THR A 96 -1.32 4.25 25.61
N LEU A 97 -1.61 4.94 24.51
CA LEU A 97 -1.16 4.59 23.17
C LEU A 97 0.13 5.36 22.86
N THR A 98 1.20 4.63 22.60
CA THR A 98 2.49 5.17 22.18
C THR A 98 2.66 4.96 20.69
N ILE A 99 2.96 6.02 19.94
CA ILE A 99 3.15 6.01 18.50
C ILE A 99 4.58 6.48 18.15
N GLY A 100 5.27 5.66 17.37
CA GLY A 100 6.68 5.82 17.02
C GLY A 100 7.60 5.06 17.96
N LYS A 101 8.89 5.02 17.58
CA LYS A 101 9.98 4.40 18.33
C LYS A 101 11.07 5.46 18.60
N GLY A 102 11.90 5.22 19.61
CA GLY A 102 13.09 6.03 19.90
C GLY A 102 12.81 7.23 20.81
N CYS A 103 13.53 8.33 20.58
CA CYS A 103 13.62 9.44 21.53
C CYS A 103 12.43 10.42 21.54
N SER A 104 11.52 10.33 20.57
CA SER A 104 10.38 11.27 20.46
C SER A 104 9.06 10.56 20.14
N PRO A 105 8.60 9.60 20.95
CA PRO A 105 7.29 9.00 20.72
C PRO A 105 6.16 10.00 20.96
N ILE A 106 5.05 9.83 20.24
CA ILE A 106 3.79 10.50 20.55
C ILE A 106 3.05 9.63 21.56
N ASN A 107 2.73 10.17 22.73
CA ASN A 107 1.96 9.48 23.76
C ASN A 107 0.57 10.08 23.84
N LEU A 108 -0.45 9.23 23.77
CA LEU A 108 -1.85 9.61 23.89
C LEU A 108 -2.46 8.82 25.03
N ASP A 109 -3.12 9.53 25.94
CA ASP A 109 -3.87 8.91 27.03
C ASP A 109 -5.35 8.80 26.63
N LEU A 110 -5.85 7.57 26.61
CA LEU A 110 -7.21 7.23 26.27
C LEU A 110 -7.95 6.80 27.54
N PHE A 111 -9.19 7.25 27.69
CA PHE A 111 -10.01 6.97 28.86
C PHE A 111 -11.21 6.11 28.49
N GLU A 112 -11.62 5.25 29.41
CA GLU A 112 -12.72 4.32 29.19
C GLU A 112 -14.01 5.07 28.81
N ALA A 113 -14.59 4.69 27.68
CA ALA A 113 -15.77 5.32 27.13
C ALA A 113 -17.04 4.95 27.93
N LYS A 114 -18.03 5.85 27.94
CA LYS A 114 -19.35 5.56 28.52
C LYS A 114 -20.05 4.43 27.74
N ALA A 115 -20.96 3.70 28.39
CA ALA A 115 -21.61 2.54 27.80
C ALA A 115 -22.26 2.80 26.42
N ALA A 116 -22.92 3.95 26.25
CA ALA A 116 -23.52 4.34 24.97
C ALA A 116 -22.48 4.52 23.85
N ASP A 117 -21.32 5.09 24.19
CA ASP A 117 -20.23 5.32 23.25
C ASP A 117 -19.53 4.01 22.90
N LYS A 118 -19.30 3.11 23.88
CA LYS A 118 -18.68 1.79 23.64
C LYS A 118 -19.37 1.03 22.51
N ARG A 119 -20.71 0.93 22.58
CA ARG A 119 -21.51 0.27 21.55
C ARG A 119 -21.35 0.94 20.19
N THR A 120 -21.40 2.27 20.17
CA THR A 120 -21.32 3.07 18.94
C THR A 120 -19.96 2.89 18.25
N GLU A 121 -18.87 2.96 19.01
CA GLU A 121 -17.52 2.79 18.47
C GLU A 121 -17.28 1.38 17.93
N LEU A 122 -17.68 0.35 18.68
CA LEU A 122 -17.55 -1.04 18.25
C LEU A 122 -18.37 -1.32 16.98
N GLN A 123 -19.60 -0.83 16.92
CA GLN A 123 -20.44 -0.96 15.73
C GLN A 123 -19.82 -0.25 14.53
N THR A 124 -19.34 0.99 14.72
CA THR A 124 -18.71 1.79 13.66
C THR A 124 -17.49 1.09 13.09
N VAL A 125 -16.59 0.61 13.94
CA VAL A 125 -15.36 -0.05 13.46
C VAL A 125 -15.66 -1.40 12.82
N LEU A 126 -16.62 -2.17 13.35
CA LEU A 126 -17.01 -3.46 12.79
C LEU A 126 -17.50 -3.32 11.35
N PHE A 127 -18.47 -2.43 11.10
CA PHE A 127 -19.00 -2.23 9.75
C PHE A 127 -17.96 -1.63 8.81
N ARG A 128 -17.16 -0.67 9.28
CA ARG A 128 -16.05 -0.12 8.48
C ARG A 128 -15.07 -1.20 8.04
N LEU A 129 -14.70 -2.12 8.92
CA LEU A 129 -13.77 -3.22 8.60
C LEU A 129 -14.41 -4.22 7.62
N ALA A 130 -15.70 -4.55 7.79
CA ALA A 130 -16.43 -5.43 6.89
C ALA A 130 -16.57 -4.84 5.47
N GLU A 131 -16.90 -3.54 5.37
CA GLU A 131 -16.93 -2.80 4.11
C GLU A 131 -15.55 -2.77 3.46
N SER A 132 -14.51 -2.45 4.23
CA SER A 132 -13.13 -2.43 3.72
C SER A 132 -12.73 -3.80 3.19
N ALA A 133 -13.00 -4.89 3.93
CA ALA A 133 -12.69 -6.25 3.49
C ALA A 133 -13.43 -6.61 2.18
N THR A 134 -14.68 -6.17 2.03
CA THR A 134 -15.47 -6.39 0.81
C THR A 134 -14.87 -5.64 -0.38
N LEU A 135 -14.51 -4.36 -0.20
CA LEU A 135 -13.88 -3.53 -1.23
C LEU A 135 -12.51 -4.07 -1.64
N LEU A 136 -11.64 -4.39 -0.66
CA LEU A 136 -10.33 -4.97 -0.92
C LEU A 136 -10.42 -6.31 -1.66
N SER A 137 -11.43 -7.14 -1.35
CA SER A 137 -11.64 -8.40 -2.05
C SER A 137 -12.02 -8.16 -3.52
N ALA A 138 -12.94 -7.23 -3.78
CA ALA A 138 -13.33 -6.87 -5.14
C ALA A 138 -12.18 -6.28 -5.96
N ASP A 139 -11.35 -5.42 -5.35
CA ASP A 139 -10.21 -4.81 -6.03
C ASP A 139 -9.07 -5.80 -6.27
N LEU A 140 -8.90 -6.78 -5.36
CA LEU A 140 -7.99 -7.90 -5.57
C LEU A 140 -8.41 -8.76 -6.77
N ASP A 141 -9.69 -9.05 -6.91
CA ASP A 141 -10.21 -9.85 -8.03
C ASP A 141 -10.06 -9.11 -9.37
N LYS A 142 -10.38 -7.82 -9.42
CA LYS A 142 -10.11 -6.98 -10.61
C LYS A 142 -8.63 -6.96 -10.98
N SER A 143 -7.76 -6.82 -9.98
CA SER A 143 -6.31 -6.81 -10.18
C SER A 143 -5.80 -8.14 -10.74
N LYS A 144 -6.32 -9.27 -10.25
CA LYS A 144 -6.00 -10.61 -10.78
C LYS A 144 -6.44 -10.75 -12.24
N GLN A 145 -7.67 -10.36 -12.58
CA GLN A 145 -8.18 -10.41 -13.96
C GLN A 145 -7.34 -9.55 -14.92
N LEU A 146 -6.91 -8.37 -14.48
CA LEU A 146 -6.03 -7.50 -15.27
C LEU A 146 -4.67 -8.15 -15.51
N VAL A 147 -4.08 -8.76 -14.48
CA VAL A 147 -2.83 -9.51 -14.59
C VAL A 147 -2.97 -10.70 -15.55
N GLU A 148 -4.06 -11.46 -15.47
CA GLU A 148 -4.34 -12.58 -16.39
C GLU A 148 -4.51 -12.11 -17.83
N THR A 149 -5.24 -11.01 -18.04
CA THR A 149 -5.42 -10.41 -19.36
C THR A 149 -4.08 -9.97 -19.97
N LEU A 150 -3.23 -9.30 -19.18
CA LEU A 150 -1.90 -8.87 -19.62
C LEU A 150 -0.99 -10.07 -19.95
N LYS A 151 -1.04 -11.14 -19.15
CA LYS A 151 -0.31 -12.39 -19.44
C LYS A 151 -0.80 -13.04 -20.75
N ALA A 152 -2.10 -13.08 -20.98
CA ALA A 152 -2.67 -13.62 -22.22
C ALA A 152 -2.24 -12.80 -23.46
N GLN A 153 -2.13 -11.47 -23.35
CA GLN A 153 -1.64 -10.61 -24.43
C GLN A 153 -0.15 -10.79 -24.71
N GLN A 154 0.68 -11.07 -23.70
CA GLN A 154 2.11 -11.35 -23.88
C GLN A 154 2.40 -12.76 -24.41
N GLY A 155 1.47 -13.71 -24.19
CA GLY A 155 1.55 -15.09 -24.69
C GLY A 155 0.92 -15.32 -26.07
N ALA A 156 0.23 -14.33 -26.64
CA ALA A 156 -0.36 -14.45 -27.97
C ALA A 156 0.75 -14.37 -29.05
N PRO A 157 0.94 -15.40 -29.90
CA PRO A 157 1.84 -15.28 -31.04
C PRO A 157 1.30 -14.17 -31.94
N LYS A 158 2.14 -13.17 -32.23
CA LYS A 158 1.82 -12.09 -33.19
C LYS A 158 1.15 -12.72 -34.42
N PRO A 159 -0.09 -12.35 -34.79
CA PRO A 159 -0.63 -12.80 -36.05
C PRO A 159 0.24 -12.17 -37.12
N THR A 160 1.01 -12.99 -37.83
CA THR A 160 1.65 -12.60 -39.07
C THR A 160 0.54 -12.21 -40.03
N ALA A 161 0.18 -10.93 -40.01
CA ALA A 161 -0.65 -10.30 -41.01
C ALA A 161 0.16 -10.26 -42.32
N PHE A 162 0.25 -11.40 -42.98
CA PHE A 162 0.45 -11.43 -44.42
C PHE A 162 -0.95 -11.59 -45.02
N MET A 163 -1.48 -10.47 -45.51
CA MET A 163 -2.62 -10.44 -46.39
C MET A 163 -2.38 -11.43 -47.54
N ASP A 164 -3.18 -12.48 -47.58
CA ASP A 164 -3.33 -13.33 -48.75
C ASP A 164 -4.15 -12.56 -49.79
N LEU A 165 -3.45 -11.76 -50.60
CA LEU A 165 -4.01 -11.09 -51.77
C LEU A 165 -3.53 -11.80 -53.04
N GLY A 166 -4.34 -12.76 -53.47
CA GLY A 166 -4.65 -12.92 -54.90
C GLY A 166 -4.15 -14.21 -55.56
N PRO A 167 -5.02 -14.92 -56.30
CA PRO A 167 -4.62 -16.09 -57.08
C PRO A 167 -4.12 -15.65 -58.46
N LYS A 168 -2.84 -15.84 -58.78
CA LYS A 168 -2.38 -15.84 -60.18
C LYS A 168 -1.37 -16.95 -60.47
N LYS A 169 -1.83 -17.85 -61.36
CA LYS A 169 -1.10 -18.88 -62.10
C LYS A 169 0.27 -18.39 -62.58
N GLY A 170 1.30 -19.24 -62.49
CA GLY A 170 2.54 -19.07 -63.25
C GLY A 170 3.73 -19.90 -62.78
N LEU A 171 3.86 -21.10 -63.34
CA LEU A 171 5.08 -21.87 -63.68
C LEU A 171 6.33 -21.89 -62.76
N ASN A 172 6.77 -23.15 -62.56
CA ASN A 172 8.13 -23.69 -62.30
C ASN A 172 8.64 -23.81 -60.84
N PRO A 173 9.02 -25.04 -60.39
CA PRO A 173 9.62 -25.26 -59.09
C PRO A 173 11.14 -25.05 -59.15
N ALA A 174 11.62 -23.90 -58.69
CA ALA A 174 13.04 -23.69 -58.44
C ALA A 174 13.38 -24.13 -57.00
N LYS A 175 14.33 -25.06 -56.92
CA LYS A 175 14.86 -25.72 -55.71
C LYS A 175 15.14 -24.73 -54.58
N THR A 176 14.58 -24.99 -53.40
CA THR A 176 14.89 -24.31 -52.14
C THR A 176 16.35 -24.57 -51.74
N LYS A 177 17.19 -23.53 -51.79
CA LYS A 177 18.53 -23.57 -51.17
C LYS A 177 18.36 -23.60 -49.66
N GLN A 178 18.88 -24.65 -49.02
CA GLN A 178 18.98 -24.77 -47.57
C GLN A 178 19.74 -23.56 -46.98
N LYS A 179 19.16 -22.92 -45.97
CA LYS A 179 19.79 -21.83 -45.21
C LYS A 179 20.94 -22.41 -44.39
N GLN A 180 22.17 -21.97 -44.65
CA GLN A 180 23.30 -22.24 -43.77
C GLN A 180 23.08 -21.56 -42.41
N ALA A 181 23.31 -22.32 -41.35
CA ALA A 181 23.23 -21.85 -39.97
C ALA A 181 24.27 -20.74 -39.70
N GLY A 182 23.85 -19.66 -39.04
CA GLY A 182 24.77 -18.61 -38.54
C GLY A 182 24.55 -17.19 -39.05
N MET A 183 23.52 -16.91 -39.87
CA MET A 183 23.20 -15.55 -40.29
C MET A 183 22.35 -14.83 -39.21
N SER A 184 22.90 -13.76 -38.62
CA SER A 184 22.22 -12.92 -37.64
C SER A 184 21.01 -12.21 -38.25
N VAL A 185 19.86 -12.31 -37.57
CA VAL A 185 18.56 -11.78 -38.03
C VAL A 185 18.46 -10.25 -37.83
N ILE A 186 19.31 -9.66 -36.99
CA ILE A 186 19.21 -8.24 -36.60
C ILE A 186 19.97 -7.32 -37.57
N ASN A 187 20.97 -7.83 -38.30
CA ASN A 187 21.70 -7.03 -39.27
C ASN A 187 22.19 -7.89 -40.45
N PRO A 188 21.37 -8.05 -41.51
CA PRO A 188 21.69 -8.91 -42.65
C PRO A 188 22.86 -8.41 -43.51
N THR A 189 23.38 -7.20 -43.31
CA THR A 189 24.53 -6.65 -44.07
C THR A 189 25.86 -6.70 -43.32
N SER A 190 25.92 -7.26 -42.11
CA SER A 190 27.16 -7.31 -41.33
C SER A 190 28.11 -8.40 -41.83
N LYS A 191 29.00 -8.07 -42.78
CA LYS A 191 30.15 -8.90 -43.13
C LYS A 191 31.10 -8.95 -41.93
N LYS A 192 31.21 -10.10 -41.24
CA LYS A 192 32.22 -10.30 -40.18
C LYS A 192 33.63 -10.07 -40.74
N ARG A 193 34.42 -9.22 -40.07
CA ARG A 193 35.88 -9.10 -40.28
C ARG A 193 36.52 -10.46 -39.92
N LYS A 194 37.48 -10.91 -40.74
CA LYS A 194 38.29 -12.11 -40.46
C LYS A 194 39.07 -11.90 -39.15
N ALA A 195 39.12 -12.93 -38.31
CA ALA A 195 39.97 -12.95 -37.12
C ALA A 195 41.44 -12.85 -37.53
N ALA A 196 42.23 -12.08 -36.76
CA ALA A 196 43.67 -11.95 -36.98
C ALA A 196 44.36 -13.29 -36.70
N GLN A 197 45.20 -13.72 -37.63
CA GLN A 197 46.00 -14.93 -37.54
C GLN A 197 47.24 -14.62 -36.70
N GLY A 198 47.46 -15.38 -35.62
CA GLY A 198 48.55 -15.17 -34.67
C GLY A 198 49.93 -15.39 -35.30
N VAL A 199 50.90 -14.58 -34.87
CA VAL A 199 52.31 -14.69 -35.27
C VAL A 199 52.98 -15.77 -34.40
N VAL A 200 53.64 -16.74 -35.04
CA VAL A 200 54.48 -17.74 -34.37
C VAL A 200 55.89 -17.14 -34.26
N PHE A 201 56.47 -17.20 -33.07
CA PHE A 201 57.88 -16.86 -32.84
C PHE A 201 58.69 -18.16 -32.78
N ASP A 202 59.88 -18.11 -33.40
CA ASP A 202 60.94 -19.13 -33.35
C ASP A 202 61.84 -18.87 -32.13
#